data_AF-A0A1J4TX60-F1
#
_entry.id   AF-A0A1J4TX60-F1
#
_cell.length_a   1.000
_cell.length_b   1.000
_cell.length_c   1.000
_cell.angle_alpha   90.00
_cell.angle_beta   90.00
_cell.angle_gamma   90.00
#
_symmetry.space_group_name_H-M   'P 1'
#
loop_
_entity.id
_entity.type
_entity.pdbx_description
1 polymer ?
#
loop_
_entity_poly.entity_id
_entity_poly.type
_entity_poly.pdbx_seq_one_letter_code
_entity_poly.pdbx_strand_id
1 'polypeptide(L)'
;MAKSMIRNKLGTKTLTMYVPANNVAAQAFADAVLDGETSVYEGLPAVGSDVVTTARDVNVMIQETATGAKAYLSFIIKATKHEGDVTTALLGKTFNGVIADKVVIIGMRTVTY
;
A
#
# COMPACT_ATOMS: atom_id res chain seq x y z
N MET A 1 -10.65 19.77 2.54
CA MET A 1 -9.45 20.39 1.96
C MET A 1 -8.82 19.39 1.02
N ALA A 2 -8.46 19.79 -0.21
CA ALA A 2 -7.75 18.90 -1.12
C ALA A 2 -6.41 18.49 -0.48
N LYS A 3 -6.06 17.21 -0.58
CA LYS A 3 -4.80 16.66 -0.08
C LYS A 3 -4.16 15.93 -1.24
N SER A 4 -2.91 16.24 -1.55
CA SER A 4 -2.16 15.57 -2.60
C SER A 4 -0.96 14.85 -1.99
N MET A 5 -0.62 13.70 -2.54
CA MET A 5 0.57 12.95 -2.17
C MET A 5 1.64 13.16 -3.23
N ILE A 6 2.79 13.69 -2.84
CA ILE A 6 3.97 13.84 -3.70
C ILE A 6 4.91 12.68 -3.38
N ARG A 7 5.22 11.87 -4.39
CA ARG A 7 6.29 10.87 -4.33
C ARG A 7 7.50 11.45 -5.05
N ASN A 8 8.61 11.62 -4.34
CA ASN A 8 9.88 12.05 -4.91
C ASN A 8 10.89 10.90 -4.87
N LYS A 9 11.45 10.55 -6.03
CA LYS A 9 12.45 9.50 -6.18
C LYS A 9 13.80 10.10 -6.57
N LEU A 10 14.76 9.93 -5.67
CA LEU A 10 16.15 10.36 -5.79
C LEU A 10 17.05 9.11 -5.83
N GLY A 11 17.36 8.64 -7.05
CA GLY A 11 18.12 7.40 -7.24
C GLY A 11 17.39 6.19 -6.64
N THR A 12 17.99 5.58 -5.62
CA THR A 12 17.40 4.43 -4.88
C THR A 12 16.49 4.83 -3.73
N LYS A 13 16.44 6.11 -3.35
CA LYS A 13 15.63 6.61 -2.24
C LYS A 13 14.30 7.15 -2.76
N THR A 14 13.20 6.73 -2.14
CA THR A 14 11.86 7.27 -2.40
C THR A 14 11.32 7.91 -1.14
N LEU A 15 10.97 9.20 -1.23
CA LEU A 15 10.35 9.97 -0.15
C LEU A 15 8.90 10.29 -0.54
N THR A 16 7.98 10.14 0.40
CA THR A 16 6.56 10.42 0.19
C THR A 16 6.10 11.52 1.14
N MET A 17 5.48 12.56 0.60
CA MET A 17 5.02 13.73 1.34
C MET A 17 3.54 13.97 1.07
N TYR A 18 2.78 14.35 2.10
CA TYR A 18 1.38 14.72 1.94
C TYR A 18 1.24 16.23 2.15
N VAL A 19 0.72 16.93 1.14
CA VAL A 19 0.52 18.37 1.18
C VAL A 19 -0.98 18.69 1.15
N PRO A 20 -1.46 19.67 1.95
CA PRO A 20 -2.86 20.10 1.93
C PRO A 20 -3.14 21.03 0.75
N ALA A 21 -2.85 20.56 -0.47
CA ALA A 21 -3.01 21.28 -1.72
C ALA A 21 -3.72 20.41 -2.76
N ASN A 22 -4.21 21.03 -3.84
CA ASN A 22 -4.65 20.28 -5.03
C ASN A 22 -3.43 19.85 -5.85
N ASN A 23 -3.63 18.97 -6.83
CA ASN A 23 -2.53 18.39 -7.62
C ASN A 23 -1.74 19.46 -8.39
N VAL A 24 -2.38 20.52 -8.87
CA VAL A 24 -1.73 21.59 -9.62
C VAL A 24 -0.72 22.33 -8.74
N ALA A 25 -1.14 22.73 -7.54
CA ALA A 25 -0.27 23.41 -6.58
C ALA A 25 0.81 22.48 -6.01
N ALA A 26 0.48 21.21 -5.79
CA ALA A 26 1.44 20.21 -5.33
C ALA A 26 2.51 19.89 -6.40
N GLN A 27 2.13 19.85 -7.68
CA GLN A 27 3.06 19.67 -8.80
C GLN A 27 3.95 20.89 -8.96
N ALA A 28 3.40 22.11 -8.92
CA ALA A 28 4.19 23.33 -8.99
C ALA A 28 5.23 23.42 -7.85
N PHE A 29 4.88 22.99 -6.64
CA PHE A 29 5.84 22.86 -5.53
C PHE A 29 6.90 21.80 -5.80
N ALA A 30 6.49 20.63 -6.30
CA ALA A 30 7.41 19.55 -6.63
C ALA A 30 8.44 19.99 -7.69
N ASP A 31 7.99 20.60 -8.77
CA ASP A 31 8.84 21.07 -9.87
C ASP A 31 9.79 22.19 -9.45
N ALA A 32 9.38 23.04 -8.49
CA ALA A 32 10.17 24.19 -8.06
C ALA A 32 11.25 23.84 -7.03
N VAL A 33 11.06 22.78 -6.23
CA VAL A 33 11.87 22.55 -5.01
C VAL A 33 12.46 21.14 -4.92
N LEU A 34 11.89 20.16 -5.64
CA LEU A 34 12.30 18.77 -5.51
C LEU A 34 13.15 18.35 -6.70
N ASP A 35 14.37 17.92 -6.41
CA ASP A 35 15.17 17.17 -7.37
C ASP A 35 14.69 15.72 -7.47
N GLY A 36 14.83 15.14 -8.66
CA GLY A 36 14.52 13.73 -8.93
C GLY A 36 13.26 13.52 -9.77
N GLU A 37 12.85 12.26 -9.88
CA GLU A 37 11.58 11.91 -10.53
C GLU A 37 10.44 12.14 -9.54
N THR A 38 9.54 13.08 -9.84
CA THR A 38 8.38 13.38 -9.01
C THR A 38 7.10 12.80 -9.59
N SER A 39 6.19 12.35 -8.74
CA SER A 39 4.84 11.93 -9.12
C SER A 39 3.84 12.45 -8.11
N VAL A 40 2.86 13.22 -8.56
CA VAL A 40 1.79 13.75 -7.72
C VAL A 40 0.54 12.91 -7.92
N TYR A 41 0.03 12.39 -6.81
CA TYR A 41 -1.21 11.63 -6.76
C TYR A 41 -2.26 12.45 -6.03
N GLU A 42 -3.47 12.46 -6.58
CA GLU A 42 -4.62 12.96 -5.83
C GLU A 42 -4.77 12.10 -4.57
N GLY A 43 -4.79 12.76 -3.41
CA GLY A 43 -5.24 12.09 -2.21
C GLY A 43 -6.71 11.78 -2.42
N LEU A 44 -6.99 10.53 -2.82
CA LEU A 44 -8.33 9.99 -2.73
C LEU A 44 -8.85 10.36 -1.34
N PRO A 45 -10.04 10.98 -1.22
CA PRO A 45 -10.64 11.17 0.09
C PRO A 45 -10.56 9.84 0.81
N ALA A 46 -10.06 9.85 2.04
CA ALA A 46 -10.12 8.67 2.90
C ALA A 46 -11.60 8.39 3.15
N VAL A 47 -12.27 7.75 2.20
CA VAL A 47 -13.55 7.10 2.40
C VAL A 47 -13.23 5.80 3.13
N GLY A 48 -12.72 5.94 4.34
CA GLY A 48 -12.95 4.93 5.36
C GLY A 48 -14.44 4.97 5.60
N SER A 49 -15.12 3.85 5.39
CA SER A 49 -16.49 3.73 5.84
C SER A 49 -16.44 3.54 7.36
N ASP A 50 -16.94 4.50 8.13
CA ASP A 50 -17.20 4.35 9.57
C ASP A 50 -18.25 3.25 9.87
N VAL A 51 -18.76 2.58 8.84
CA VAL A 51 -19.79 1.52 8.91
C VAL A 51 -19.17 0.11 8.91
N VAL A 52 -17.84 -0.04 8.88
CA VAL A 52 -17.22 -1.37 8.93
C VAL A 52 -17.30 -1.91 10.36
N THR A 53 -18.42 -2.54 10.70
CA THR A 53 -18.64 -3.19 12.00
C THR A 53 -17.85 -4.48 12.16
N THR A 54 -17.55 -5.17 11.05
CA THR A 54 -16.80 -6.43 11.04
C THR A 54 -15.83 -6.46 9.86
N ALA A 55 -14.56 -6.74 10.16
CA ALA A 55 -13.50 -6.94 9.17
C ALA A 55 -12.64 -8.15 9.55
N ARG A 56 -11.65 -8.49 8.72
CA ARG A 56 -10.63 -9.49 9.07
C ARG A 56 -9.25 -8.87 9.05
N ASP A 57 -8.53 -9.04 10.14
CA ASP A 57 -7.13 -8.67 10.28
C ASP A 57 -6.26 -9.86 9.86
N VAL A 58 -5.37 -9.62 8.88
CA VAL A 58 -4.63 -10.65 8.18
C VAL A 58 -3.14 -10.35 8.21
N ASN A 59 -2.37 -11.35 8.65
CA ASN A 59 -0.93 -11.38 8.60
C ASN A 59 -0.47 -12.41 7.58
N VAL A 60 0.36 -11.98 6.63
CA VAL A 60 0.83 -12.81 5.52
C VAL A 60 2.35 -12.72 5.41
N MET A 61 2.98 -13.86 5.15
CA MET A 61 4.34 -13.93 4.65
C MET A 61 4.30 -14.24 3.16
N ILE A 62 4.94 -13.40 2.36
CA ILE A 62 5.24 -13.69 0.97
C ILE A 62 6.71 -14.10 0.86
N GLN A 63 6.99 -15.00 -0.07
CA GLN A 63 8.34 -15.47 -0.35
C GLN A 63 8.57 -15.56 -1.85
N GLU A 64 9.72 -15.06 -2.27
CA GLU A 64 10.26 -15.25 -3.61
C GLU A 64 10.98 -16.59 -3.65
N THR A 65 10.61 -17.45 -4.60
CA THR A 65 11.16 -18.81 -4.68
C THR A 65 12.59 -18.80 -5.22
N ALA A 66 12.89 -17.87 -6.14
CA ALA A 66 14.20 -17.77 -6.77
C ALA A 66 15.31 -17.34 -5.78
N THR A 67 15.02 -16.38 -4.90
CA THR A 67 16.00 -15.80 -3.97
C THR A 67 15.85 -16.32 -2.53
N GLY A 68 14.69 -16.91 -2.20
CA GLY A 68 14.32 -17.23 -0.83
C GLY A 68 13.98 -16.00 0.03
N ALA A 69 13.97 -14.80 -0.56
CA ALA A 69 13.64 -13.57 0.14
C ALA A 69 12.20 -13.59 0.65
N LYS A 70 11.97 -13.01 1.83
CA LYS A 70 10.66 -13.00 2.50
C LYS A 70 10.27 -11.57 2.86
N ALA A 71 8.98 -11.28 2.73
CA ALA A 71 8.38 -10.06 3.26
C ALA A 71 7.11 -10.39 4.04
N TYR A 72 6.85 -9.58 5.07
CA TYR A 72 5.69 -9.72 5.94
C TYR A 72 4.74 -8.55 5.70
N LEU A 73 3.47 -8.85 5.55
CA LEU A 73 2.40 -7.89 5.29
C LEU A 73 1.32 -8.07 6.35
N SER A 74 0.81 -6.96 6.86
CA SER A 74 -0.32 -6.91 7.80
C SER A 74 -1.34 -5.91 7.27
N PHE A 75 -2.59 -6.36 7.07
CA PHE A 75 -3.65 -5.52 6.53
C PHE A 75 -5.05 -6.04 6.88
N ILE A 76 -6.03 -5.15 6.77
CA ILE A 76 -7.44 -5.45 6.99
C ILE A 76 -8.13 -5.78 5.67
N ILE A 77 -8.90 -6.87 5.63
CA ILE A 77 -9.74 -7.24 4.50
C ILE A 77 -11.23 -7.22 4.87
N LYS A 78 -12.09 -7.21 3.85
CA LYS A 78 -13.55 -7.34 4.00
C LYS A 78 -13.88 -8.65 4.72
N ALA A 79 -14.84 -8.64 5.65
CA ALA A 79 -15.26 -9.83 6.39
C ALA A 79 -15.75 -10.99 5.49
N THR A 80 -16.21 -10.68 4.28
CA THR A 80 -16.67 -11.66 3.28
C THR A 80 -15.53 -12.35 2.52
N LYS A 81 -14.27 -11.93 2.72
CA LYS A 81 -13.10 -12.46 2.02
C LYS A 81 -12.34 -13.46 2.87
N HIS A 82 -11.87 -14.52 2.23
CA HIS A 82 -11.21 -15.65 2.87
C HIS A 82 -9.74 -15.74 2.46
N GLU A 83 -9.04 -16.68 3.08
CA GLU A 83 -7.62 -16.95 2.84
C GLU A 83 -7.29 -17.15 1.35
N GLY A 84 -8.12 -17.91 0.62
CA GLY A 84 -7.94 -18.15 -0.81
C GLY A 84 -8.05 -16.88 -1.68
N ASP A 85 -8.88 -15.91 -1.28
CA ASP A 85 -8.96 -14.62 -1.96
C ASP A 85 -7.65 -13.83 -1.79
N VAL A 86 -7.08 -13.88 -0.59
CA VAL A 86 -5.85 -13.16 -0.23
C VAL A 86 -4.65 -13.77 -0.96
N THR A 87 -4.52 -15.09 -0.97
CA THR A 87 -3.43 -15.77 -1.68
C THR A 87 -3.48 -15.48 -3.17
N THR A 88 -4.67 -15.59 -3.79
CA THR A 88 -4.87 -15.31 -5.22
C THR A 88 -4.56 -13.85 -5.57
N ALA A 89 -4.93 -12.90 -4.69
CA ALA A 89 -4.68 -11.48 -4.92
C ALA A 89 -3.19 -11.11 -4.82
N LEU A 90 -2.44 -11.81 -3.96
CA LEU A 90 -1.02 -11.54 -3.72
C LEU A 90 -0.10 -12.30 -4.68
N LEU A 91 -0.48 -13.48 -5.17
CA LEU A 91 0.37 -14.35 -5.98
C LEU A 91 0.93 -13.62 -7.21
N GLY A 92 2.25 -13.71 -7.40
CA GLY A 92 2.96 -13.10 -8.53
C GLY A 92 3.09 -11.58 -8.48
N LYS A 93 2.65 -10.93 -7.40
CA LYS A 93 2.85 -9.49 -7.18
C LYS A 93 4.14 -9.24 -6.40
N THR A 94 4.76 -8.10 -6.66
CA THR A 94 5.97 -7.67 -5.94
C THR A 94 5.60 -6.70 -4.83
N PHE A 95 5.96 -7.03 -3.59
CA PHE A 95 5.84 -6.14 -2.44
C PHE A 95 7.16 -6.06 -1.70
N ASN A 96 7.58 -4.85 -1.32
CA ASN A 96 8.87 -4.60 -0.66
C ASN A 96 10.07 -5.22 -1.39
N GLY A 97 10.02 -5.25 -2.74
CA GLY A 97 11.06 -5.86 -3.57
C GLY A 97 11.08 -7.40 -3.59
N VAL A 98 10.10 -8.07 -2.96
CA VAL A 98 9.96 -9.53 -2.95
C VAL A 98 8.79 -9.93 -3.84
N ILE A 99 9.02 -10.83 -4.80
CA ILE A 99 7.96 -11.42 -5.62
C ILE A 99 7.22 -12.46 -4.77
N ALA A 100 5.90 -12.36 -4.70
CA ALA A 100 5.06 -13.30 -3.97
C ALA A 100 4.81 -14.59 -4.77
N ASP A 101 5.86 -15.39 -4.99
CA ASP A 101 5.74 -16.71 -5.62
C ASP A 101 5.07 -17.72 -4.70
N LYS A 102 5.34 -17.59 -3.39
CA LYS A 102 4.70 -18.35 -2.33
C LYS A 102 4.06 -17.40 -1.34
N VAL A 103 2.80 -17.64 -1.02
CA VAL A 103 2.03 -16.85 -0.05
C VAL A 103 1.61 -17.77 1.09
N VAL A 104 1.94 -17.39 2.32
CA VAL A 104 1.60 -18.11 3.54
C VAL A 104 0.85 -17.17 4.46
N ILE A 105 -0.40 -17.51 4.78
CA ILE A 105 -1.18 -16.78 5.76
C ILE A 105 -0.75 -17.26 7.15
N ILE A 106 -0.23 -16.32 7.94
CA ILE A 106 0.28 -16.58 9.30
C ILE A 106 -0.88 -16.51 10.29
N GLY A 107 -1.83 -15.61 10.03
CA GLY A 107 -3.03 -15.49 10.86
C GLY A 107 -4.09 -14.68 10.14
N MET A 108 -5.34 -15.11 10.30
CA MET A 108 -6.53 -14.39 9.88
C MET A 108 -7.52 -14.41 11.03
N ARG A 109 -7.88 -13.24 11.56
CA ARG A 109 -8.86 -13.12 12.65
C ARG A 109 -9.93 -12.11 12.29
N THR A 110 -11.16 -12.39 12.71
CA THR A 110 -12.25 -11.42 12.62
C THR A 110 -12.05 -10.35 13.69
N VAL A 111 -12.16 -9.09 13.30
CA VAL A 111 -12.09 -7.92 14.18
C VAL A 111 -13.38 -7.14 14.03
N THR A 112 -13.98 -6.77 15.15
CA THR A 112 -15.16 -5.91 15.22
C THR A 112 -14.76 -4.54 15.75
N TYR A 113 -15.31 -3.48 15.17
CA TYR A 113 -15.07 -2.08 15.53
C TYR A 113 -16.31 -1.47 16.17
#